data_AF-A0A8M8USY0-F1
#
_entry.id   AF-A0A8M8USY0-F1
#
_cell.length_a   1.000
_cell.length_b   1.000
_cell.length_c   1.000
_cell.angle_alpha   90.00
_cell.angle_beta   90.00
_cell.angle_gamma   90.00
#
_symmetry.space_group_name_H-M   'P 1'
#
loop_
_entity.id
_entity.type
_entity.pdbx_description
1 polymer ?
#
loop_
_entity_poly.entity_id
_entity_poly.type
_entity_poly.pdbx_seq_one_letter_code
_entity_poly.pdbx_strand_id
1 'polypeptide(L)'
;MAASLSAQIATMVSDLYREQVKGRVVDWDVPEQASSQQEMRNEPQVGGIYVRLFLKDPKFPLRNPKRFLEGLLDQYLTSVAASQYDGQAIDTELPLLLSAATVSLLRMYPALADHVGYLGYVPKLVSAVAHGASRETIASETYVSEDG
;
A
#
# COMPACT_ATOMS: atom_id res chain seq x y z
N MET A 1 -8.64 16.68 -22.10
CA MET A 1 -7.71 17.55 -21.37
C MET A 1 -8.16 17.60 -19.92
N ALA A 2 -7.32 17.21 -18.97
CA ALA A 2 -7.67 17.20 -17.55
C ALA A 2 -7.82 18.66 -17.07
N ALA A 3 -9.06 19.11 -16.83
CA ALA A 3 -9.29 20.35 -16.12
C ALA A 3 -8.76 20.14 -14.69
N SER A 4 -7.91 21.06 -14.20
CA SER A 4 -7.41 20.99 -12.83
C SER A 4 -8.57 21.00 -11.83
N LEU A 5 -8.38 20.40 -10.65
CA LEU A 5 -9.39 20.42 -9.57
C LEU A 5 -9.90 21.85 -9.28
N SER A 6 -8.99 22.83 -9.32
CA SER A 6 -9.33 24.25 -9.18
C SER A 6 -10.29 24.76 -10.25
N ALA A 7 -10.12 24.33 -11.52
CA ALA A 7 -11.01 24.71 -12.60
C ALA A 7 -12.39 24.06 -12.43
N GLN A 8 -12.43 22.79 -12.00
CA GLN A 8 -13.69 22.08 -11.74
C GLN A 8 -14.47 22.73 -10.58
N ILE A 9 -13.80 23.07 -9.48
CA ILE A 9 -14.41 23.79 -8.35
C ILE A 9 -14.90 25.17 -8.80
N ALA A 10 -14.11 25.91 -9.59
CA ALA A 10 -14.51 27.23 -10.07
C ALA A 10 -15.78 27.17 -10.96
N THR A 11 -15.90 26.13 -11.80
CA THR A 11 -17.12 25.88 -12.58
C THR A 11 -18.30 25.56 -11.67
N MET A 12 -18.13 24.64 -10.71
CA MET A 12 -19.19 24.27 -9.76
C MET A 12 -19.69 25.48 -8.94
N VAL A 13 -18.78 26.33 -8.47
CA VAL A 13 -19.11 27.56 -7.74
C VAL A 13 -19.87 28.54 -8.63
N SER A 14 -19.46 28.70 -9.89
CA SER A 14 -20.14 29.59 -10.84
C SER A 14 -21.56 29.13 -11.15
N ASP A 15 -21.78 27.82 -11.28
CA ASP A 15 -23.09 27.23 -11.53
C ASP A 15 -24.00 27.36 -10.31
N LEU A 16 -23.47 27.11 -9.10
CA LEU A 16 -24.20 27.29 -7.85
C LEU A 16 -24.64 28.75 -7.65
N TYR A 17 -23.73 29.70 -7.89
CA TYR A 17 -24.03 31.13 -7.78
C TYR A 17 -25.16 31.56 -8.73
N ARG A 18 -25.17 31.07 -9.97
CA ARG A 18 -26.24 31.35 -10.94
C ARG A 18 -27.60 30.84 -10.50
N GLU A 19 -27.66 29.68 -9.83
CA GLU A 19 -28.91 29.13 -9.31
C GLU A 19 -29.38 29.85 -8.04
N GLN A 20 -28.45 30.29 -7.18
CA GLN A 20 -28.77 31.08 -5.99
C GLN A 20 -29.35 32.47 -6.33
N VAL A 21 -28.81 33.14 -7.36
CA VAL A 21 -29.31 34.44 -7.83
C VAL A 21 -30.76 34.35 -8.33
N LYS A 22 -31.21 33.17 -8.79
CA LYS A 22 -32.61 32.92 -9.21
C LYS A 22 -33.56 32.71 -8.02
N GLY A 23 -33.09 32.86 -6.77
CA GLY A 23 -33.89 32.70 -5.56
C GLY A 23 -34.11 31.24 -5.15
N ARG A 24 -33.45 30.28 -5.80
CA ARG A 24 -33.45 28.88 -5.36
C ARG A 24 -32.36 28.67 -4.32
N VAL A 25 -32.76 28.23 -3.13
CA VAL A 25 -31.82 27.66 -2.16
C VAL A 25 -31.47 26.26 -2.64
N VAL A 26 -30.31 26.12 -3.27
CA VAL A 26 -29.77 24.83 -3.68
C VAL A 26 -29.13 24.18 -2.46
N ASP A 27 -29.60 23.00 -2.08
CA ASP A 27 -28.91 22.11 -1.14
C ASP A 27 -27.69 21.54 -1.88
N TRP A 28 -26.54 22.19 -1.67
CA TRP A 28 -25.30 21.80 -2.34
C TRP A 28 -24.62 20.71 -1.53
N ASP A 29 -24.39 19.56 -2.17
CA ASP A 29 -23.61 18.46 -1.62
C ASP A 29 -22.35 18.24 -2.46
N VAL A 30 -21.32 17.68 -1.83
CA VAL A 30 -20.04 17.40 -2.47
C VAL A 30 -20.24 16.29 -3.51
N PRO A 31 -19.88 16.49 -4.78
CA PRO A 31 -19.97 15.42 -5.78
C PRO A 31 -19.12 14.21 -5.36
N GLU A 32 -19.69 13.00 -5.38
CA GLU A 32 -18.99 11.74 -5.04
C GLU A 32 -17.71 11.51 -5.85
N GLN A 33 -17.55 12.22 -6.97
CA GLN A 33 -16.40 12.17 -7.88
C GLN A 33 -15.19 12.97 -7.38
N ALA A 34 -15.20 13.46 -6.13
CA ALA A 34 -14.02 14.07 -5.53
C ALA A 34 -12.85 13.07 -5.61
N SER A 35 -11.83 13.48 -6.35
CA SER A 35 -10.62 12.76 -6.79
C SER A 35 -9.90 11.93 -5.69
N SER A 36 -10.25 12.20 -4.43
CA SER A 36 -9.89 11.42 -3.24
C SER A 36 -10.07 9.91 -3.38
N GLN A 37 -11.13 9.42 -4.04
CA GLN A 37 -11.31 7.97 -4.22
C GLN A 37 -10.24 7.33 -5.11
N GLN A 38 -9.72 8.07 -6.11
CA GLN A 38 -8.67 7.56 -7.00
C GLN A 38 -7.31 7.51 -6.28
N GLU A 39 -6.99 8.51 -5.46
CA GLU A 39 -5.73 8.54 -4.69
C GLU A 39 -5.69 7.47 -3.60
N MET A 40 -6.83 7.18 -2.98
CA MET A 40 -6.95 6.11 -1.96
C MET A 40 -6.89 4.69 -2.55
N ARG A 41 -7.16 4.49 -3.84
CA ARG A 41 -7.10 3.14 -4.47
C ARG A 41 -5.70 2.53 -4.46
N ASN A 42 -4.67 3.36 -4.43
CA ASN A 42 -3.27 2.92 -4.44
C ASN A 42 -2.68 2.80 -3.02
N GLU A 43 -3.47 3.07 -1.97
CA GLU A 43 -2.99 3.00 -0.60
C GLU A 43 -3.09 1.56 -0.06
N PRO A 44 -1.95 0.91 0.27
CA PRO A 44 -1.97 -0.44 0.79
C PRO A 44 -2.68 -0.49 2.15
N GLN A 45 -3.71 -1.33 2.25
CA GLN A 45 -4.50 -1.51 3.46
C GLN A 45 -4.47 -2.98 3.91
N VAL A 46 -4.23 -3.20 5.21
CA VAL A 46 -4.26 -4.52 5.84
C VAL A 46 -5.18 -4.49 7.04
N GLY A 47 -6.21 -5.33 7.04
CA GLY A 47 -7.13 -5.45 8.18
C GLY A 47 -7.82 -4.13 8.56
N GLY A 48 -8.06 -3.25 7.58
CA GLY A 48 -8.64 -1.92 7.80
C GLY A 48 -7.64 -0.81 8.11
N ILE A 49 -6.34 -1.11 8.20
CA ILE A 49 -5.28 -0.15 8.55
C ILE A 49 -4.48 0.22 7.31
N TYR A 50 -4.33 1.52 7.05
CA TYR A 50 -3.47 2.02 5.98
C TYR A 50 -1.99 1.89 6.38
N VAL A 51 -1.22 1.12 5.61
CA VAL A 51 0.16 0.76 5.93
C VAL A 51 1.06 2.01 5.97
N ARG A 52 0.91 2.93 5.02
CA ARG A 52 1.68 4.18 4.99
C ARG A 52 1.36 5.10 6.17
N LEU A 53 0.11 5.12 6.62
CA LEU A 53 -0.29 5.89 7.79
C LEU A 53 0.28 5.28 9.08
N PHE A 54 0.24 3.95 9.19
CA PHE A 54 0.86 3.23 10.31
C PHE A 54 2.37 3.50 10.38
N LEU A 55 3.07 3.53 9.25
CA LEU A 55 4.50 3.85 9.22
C LEU A 55 4.82 5.28 9.69
N LYS A 56 3.89 6.24 9.53
CA LYS A 56 4.04 7.61 10.05
C LYS A 56 3.90 7.68 11.56
N ASP A 57 3.02 6.88 12.15
CA ASP A 57 2.85 6.76 13.60
C ASP A 57 2.68 5.30 14.04
N PRO A 58 3.79 4.56 14.25
CA PRO A 58 3.73 3.16 14.66
C PRO A 58 3.19 2.95 16.08
N LYS A 59 3.06 4.02 16.88
CA LYS A 59 2.47 3.99 18.22
C LYS A 59 0.95 4.04 18.20
N PHE A 60 0.36 4.25 17.02
CA PHE A 60 -1.08 4.25 16.85
C PHE A 60 -1.69 2.96 17.43
N PRO A 61 -2.70 3.07 18.32
CA PRO A 61 -3.27 1.91 19.00
C PRO A 61 -4.03 1.01 18.02
N LEU A 62 -3.53 -0.22 17.86
CA LEU A 62 -4.15 -1.22 17.01
C LEU A 62 -5.23 -2.00 17.77
N ARG A 63 -6.41 -2.15 17.16
CA ARG A 63 -7.51 -2.94 17.75
C ARG A 63 -7.11 -4.40 17.99
N ASN A 64 -6.39 -5.00 17.03
CA ASN A 64 -5.91 -6.37 17.13
C ASN A 64 -4.52 -6.50 16.46
N PRO A 65 -3.44 -6.35 17.24
CA PRO A 65 -2.06 -6.38 16.72
C PRO A 65 -1.71 -7.73 16.06
N LYS A 66 -2.22 -8.84 16.59
CA LYS A 66 -1.98 -10.19 16.05
C LYS A 66 -2.57 -10.35 14.66
N ARG A 67 -3.84 -9.95 14.49
CA ARG A 67 -4.52 -9.99 13.18
C ARG A 67 -3.86 -9.08 12.16
N PHE A 68 -3.40 -7.90 12.59
CA PHE A 68 -2.68 -7.00 11.69
C PHE A 68 -1.35 -7.61 11.24
N LEU A 69 -0.59 -8.23 12.14
CA LEU A 69 0.65 -8.94 11.80
C LEU A 69 0.42 -10.11 10.85
N GLU A 70 -0.58 -10.95 11.11
CA GLU A 70 -0.97 -12.06 10.21
C GLU A 70 -1.26 -11.53 8.80
N GLY A 71 -2.04 -10.45 8.70
CA GLY A 71 -2.38 -9.84 7.42
C GLY A 71 -1.17 -9.22 6.70
N LEU A 72 -0.26 -8.57 7.43
CA LEU A 72 0.96 -8.01 6.86
C LEU A 72 1.85 -9.10 6.26
N LEU A 73 2.03 -10.20 6.99
CA LEU A 73 2.85 -11.33 6.56
C LEU A 73 2.25 -12.06 5.37
N ASP A 74 0.94 -12.30 5.39
CA ASP A 74 0.24 -12.95 4.29
C ASP A 74 0.32 -12.11 3.01
N GLN A 75 -0.02 -10.82 3.10
CA GLN A 75 0.05 -9.92 1.95
C GLN A 75 1.49 -9.73 1.46
N TYR A 76 2.48 -9.75 2.36
CA TYR A 76 3.89 -9.68 1.96
C TYR A 76 4.27 -10.90 1.12
N LEU A 77 3.96 -12.12 1.58
CA LEU A 77 4.25 -13.35 0.84
C LEU A 77 3.52 -13.38 -0.51
N THR A 78 2.26 -12.94 -0.56
CA THR A 78 1.52 -12.82 -1.82
C THR A 78 2.16 -11.80 -2.77
N SER A 79 2.57 -10.64 -2.26
CA SER A 79 3.19 -9.59 -3.09
C SER A 79 4.54 -10.02 -3.66
N VAL A 80 5.36 -10.71 -2.86
CA VAL A 80 6.64 -11.28 -3.30
C VAL A 80 6.41 -12.38 -4.33
N ALA A 81 5.36 -13.19 -4.21
CA ALA A 81 4.99 -14.20 -5.20
C ALA A 81 4.45 -13.57 -6.51
N ALA A 82 3.61 -12.54 -6.42
CA ALA A 82 3.03 -11.86 -7.59
C ALA A 82 4.11 -11.15 -8.42
N SER A 83 5.09 -10.53 -7.75
CA SER A 83 6.25 -9.92 -8.41
C SER A 83 7.12 -10.92 -9.20
N GLN A 84 6.89 -12.24 -9.06
CA GLN A 84 7.62 -13.27 -9.81
C GLN A 84 7.01 -13.59 -11.17
N TYR A 85 5.71 -13.32 -11.37
CA TYR A 85 4.99 -13.71 -12.59
C TYR A 85 4.86 -12.57 -13.61
N ASP A 86 4.86 -11.31 -13.17
CA ASP A 86 4.74 -10.15 -14.06
C ASP A 86 6.13 -9.68 -14.50
N GLY A 87 6.50 -9.97 -15.75
CA GLY A 87 7.75 -9.53 -16.39
C GLY A 87 7.80 -8.02 -16.70
N GLN A 88 6.98 -7.22 -16.03
CA GLN A 88 6.83 -5.78 -16.26
C GLN A 88 7.07 -5.04 -14.94
N ALA A 89 7.92 -4.00 -14.99
CA ALA A 89 8.29 -3.08 -13.91
C ALA A 89 7.99 -3.59 -12.48
N ILE A 90 8.99 -4.21 -11.85
CA ILE A 90 8.93 -4.76 -10.48
C ILE A 90 8.37 -3.69 -9.54
N ASP A 91 7.08 -3.79 -9.18
CA ASP A 91 6.46 -2.95 -8.17
C ASP A 91 7.01 -3.36 -6.79
N THR A 92 8.23 -2.91 -6.53
CA THR A 92 9.03 -3.22 -5.33
C THR A 92 8.50 -2.44 -4.12
N GLU A 93 7.71 -1.39 -4.37
CA GLU A 93 7.18 -0.48 -3.36
C GLU A 93 6.27 -1.22 -2.36
N LEU A 94 5.37 -2.07 -2.86
CA LEU A 94 4.40 -2.75 -2.01
C LEU A 94 5.08 -3.77 -1.05
N PRO A 95 5.91 -4.73 -1.51
CA PRO A 95 6.65 -5.62 -0.61
C PRO A 95 7.55 -4.86 0.38
N LEU A 96 8.16 -3.75 -0.07
CA LEU A 96 9.00 -2.91 0.77
C LEU A 96 8.19 -2.26 1.91
N LEU A 97 7.04 -1.66 1.60
CA LEU A 97 6.16 -1.05 2.61
C LEU A 97 5.66 -2.09 3.63
N LEU A 98 5.27 -3.28 3.17
CA LEU A 98 4.80 -4.35 4.06
C LEU A 98 5.91 -4.88 4.96
N SER A 99 7.13 -5.05 4.44
CA SER A 99 8.28 -5.46 5.26
C SER A 99 8.64 -4.41 6.30
N ALA A 100 8.66 -3.12 5.92
CA ALA A 100 8.91 -2.01 6.83
C ALA A 100 7.85 -1.92 7.94
N ALA A 101 6.57 -2.13 7.61
CA ALA A 101 5.49 -2.12 8.58
C ALA A 101 5.58 -3.32 9.52
N THR A 102 5.92 -4.51 9.01
CA THR A 102 6.14 -5.71 9.81
C THR A 102 7.27 -5.49 10.82
N VAL A 103 8.42 -4.96 10.37
CA VAL A 103 9.55 -4.64 11.25
C VAL A 103 9.16 -3.61 12.30
N SER A 104 8.46 -2.54 11.90
CA SER A 104 8.01 -1.50 12.83
C SER A 104 7.04 -2.05 13.88
N LEU A 105 6.13 -2.93 13.48
CA LEU A 105 5.18 -3.58 14.39
C LEU A 105 5.89 -4.48 15.40
N LEU A 106 6.85 -5.30 14.96
CA LEU A 106 7.62 -6.18 15.85
C LEU A 106 8.53 -5.39 16.81
N ARG A 107 9.02 -4.22 16.41
CA ARG A 107 9.75 -3.31 17.31
C ARG A 107 8.85 -2.74 18.41
N MET A 108 7.61 -2.41 18.08
CA MET A 108 6.64 -1.87 19.04
C MET A 108 6.04 -2.96 19.95
N TYR A 109 5.85 -4.17 19.42
CA TYR A 109 5.26 -5.30 20.14
C TYR A 109 6.11 -6.57 19.97
N PRO A 110 7.27 -6.67 20.66
CA PRO A 110 8.19 -7.81 20.50
C PRO A 110 7.57 -9.17 20.82
N ALA A 111 6.61 -9.22 21.74
CA ALA A 111 5.87 -10.44 22.10
C ALA A 111 5.07 -11.05 20.94
N LEU A 112 4.85 -10.30 19.85
CA LEU A 112 4.23 -10.86 18.65
C LEU A 112 5.19 -11.73 17.82
N ALA A 113 6.51 -11.63 18.02
CA ALA A 113 7.48 -12.47 17.32
C ALA A 113 7.26 -13.96 17.62
N ASP A 114 6.91 -14.32 18.85
CA ASP A 114 6.57 -15.69 19.24
C ASP A 114 5.36 -16.21 18.47
N HIS A 115 4.40 -15.33 18.18
CA HIS A 115 3.20 -15.65 17.39
C HIS A 115 3.56 -15.93 15.91
N VAL A 116 4.51 -15.19 15.34
CA VAL A 116 5.04 -15.45 13.99
C VAL A 116 5.69 -16.84 13.91
N GLY A 117 6.45 -17.20 14.95
CA GLY A 117 7.06 -18.52 15.08
C GLY A 117 6.03 -19.63 15.19
N TYR A 118 5.05 -19.47 16.09
CA TYR A 118 4.00 -20.46 16.33
C TYR A 118 3.15 -20.75 15.08
N LEU A 119 2.83 -19.72 14.30
CA LEU A 119 2.05 -19.86 13.06
C LEU A 119 2.86 -20.39 11.87
N GLY A 120 4.16 -20.60 12.02
CA GLY A 120 5.01 -21.16 10.97
C GLY A 120 5.26 -20.21 9.80
N TYR A 121 5.22 -18.89 10.03
CA TYR A 121 5.59 -17.91 8.99
C TYR A 121 7.09 -17.86 8.75
N VAL A 122 7.92 -18.23 9.73
CA VAL A 122 9.39 -18.16 9.62
C VAL A 122 9.92 -18.98 8.44
N PRO A 123 9.60 -20.28 8.27
CA PRO A 123 10.04 -21.05 7.11
C PRO A 123 9.55 -20.46 5.77
N LYS A 124 8.33 -19.90 5.74
CA LYS A 124 7.77 -19.28 4.52
C LYS A 124 8.55 -18.03 4.11
N LEU A 125 8.90 -17.18 5.07
CA LEU A 125 9.70 -15.99 4.83
C LEU A 125 11.12 -16.36 4.35
N VAL A 126 11.77 -17.34 5.00
CA VAL A 126 13.10 -17.81 4.58
C VAL A 126 13.06 -18.37 3.16
N SER A 127 12.04 -19.17 2.83
CA SER A 127 11.85 -19.66 1.47
C SER A 127 11.67 -18.51 0.48
N ALA A 128 10.81 -17.55 0.77
CA ALA A 128 10.57 -16.39 -0.12
C ALA A 128 11.86 -15.60 -0.38
N VAL A 129 12.69 -15.37 0.65
CA VAL A 129 13.97 -14.67 0.52
C VAL A 129 14.99 -15.49 -0.27
N ALA A 130 15.09 -16.80 -0.03
CA ALA A 130 16.01 -17.68 -0.75
C ALA A 130 15.74 -17.68 -2.26
N HIS A 131 14.47 -17.70 -2.66
CA HIS A 131 14.08 -17.63 -4.06
C HIS A 131 14.37 -16.25 -4.68
N GLY A 132 14.29 -15.17 -3.88
CA GLY A 132 14.72 -13.84 -4.30
C GLY A 132 16.23 -13.75 -4.56
N ALA A 133 17.04 -14.26 -3.62
CA ALA A 133 18.50 -14.20 -3.69
C ALA A 133 19.08 -14.97 -4.87
N SER A 134 18.54 -16.16 -5.21
CA SER A 134 18.98 -16.93 -6.37
C SER A 134 18.81 -16.19 -7.70
N ARG A 135 17.88 -15.24 -7.79
CA ARG A 135 17.66 -14.43 -9.00
C ARG A 135 18.70 -13.34 -9.17
N GLU A 136 19.15 -12.71 -8.09
CA GLU A 136 20.20 -11.69 -8.14
C GLU A 136 21.52 -12.27 -8.65
N THR A 137 21.84 -13.50 -8.26
CA THR A 137 23.00 -14.24 -8.78
C THR A 137 22.88 -14.56 -10.26
N ILE A 138 21.72 -15.06 -10.72
CA ILE A 138 21.52 -15.40 -12.14
C ILE A 138 21.54 -14.15 -13.02
N ALA A 139 20.86 -13.07 -12.59
CA ALA A 139 20.90 -11.80 -13.30
C ALA A 139 22.33 -11.26 -13.42
N SER A 140 23.11 -11.31 -12.34
CA SER A 140 24.51 -10.88 -12.34
C SER A 140 25.41 -11.73 -13.24
N GLU A 141 25.19 -13.04 -13.32
CA GLU A 141 25.96 -13.95 -14.20
C GLU A 141 25.69 -13.70 -15.70
N THR A 142 24.45 -13.34 -16.06
CA THR A 142 24.12 -12.99 -17.46
C THR A 142 24.80 -11.71 -17.95
N TYR A 143 25.06 -10.72 -17.09
CA TYR A 143 25.76 -9.49 -17.50
C TYR A 143 27.29 -9.65 -17.63
N VAL A 144 27.88 -10.63 -16.95
CA VAL A 144 29.33 -10.89 -17.03
C VAL A 144 29.71 -11.69 -18.29
N SER A 145 28.73 -12.33 -18.94
CA SER A 145 28.98 -13.22 -20.09
C SER A 145 28.91 -12.53 -21.46
N GLU A 146 28.56 -11.24 -21.54
CA GLU A 146 28.43 -10.49 -22.81
C GLU A 146 29.67 -9.65 -23.18
N ASP A 147 30.73 -9.64 -22.38
CA ASP A 147 31.94 -8.82 -22.60
C ASP A 147 33.22 -9.67 -22.83
N GLY A 148 33.07 -10.80 -23.53
CA GLY A 148 34.16 -11.74 -23.89
C GLY A 148 34.28 -11.99 -25.38
#